data_AF-A0A163BGZ5-F1
#
_entry.id   AF-A0A163BGZ5-F1
#
_cell.length_a   1.000
_cell.length_b   1.000
_cell.length_c   1.000
_cell.angle_alpha   90.00
_cell.angle_beta   90.00
_cell.angle_gamma   90.00
#
_symmetry.space_group_name_H-M   'P 1'
#
loop_
_entity.id
_entity.type
_entity.pdbx_description
1 polymer ?
#
loop_
_entity_poly.entity_id
_entity_poly.type
_entity_poly.pdbx_seq_one_letter_code
_entity_poly.pdbx_strand_id
1 'polypeptide(L)'
;MVFLIINIITLLNTNNPIDGNLLGKHISELDIALVEEIDSITNKKSFRVKENIDFLGKQFDHVSIRTSLNDTIESIYIGCRGTIEEKGFLSAMISEYGEPKMYKNDVIKEIKQHLPDKNGISATTFKASMKECAFIEEPLFIIWHNEKYIIKLNISVKSRTSITFKKKLNKILLII
;
A
#
# COMPACT_ATOMS: atom_id res chain seq x y z
N MET A 1 -4.91 -38.01 -18.03
CA MET A 1 -5.56 -37.39 -16.86
C MET A 1 -4.58 -36.36 -16.30
N VAL A 2 -4.74 -35.08 -16.65
CA VAL A 2 -3.82 -34.01 -16.23
C VAL A 2 -4.30 -33.53 -14.87
N PHE A 3 -3.52 -33.77 -13.82
CA PHE A 3 -3.78 -33.19 -12.51
C PHE A 3 -3.51 -31.68 -12.61
N LEU A 4 -4.58 -30.88 -12.64
CA LEU A 4 -4.49 -29.45 -12.45
C LEU A 4 -4.18 -29.22 -10.97
N ILE A 5 -2.90 -29.03 -10.64
CA ILE A 5 -2.50 -28.60 -9.29
C ILE A 5 -2.95 -27.14 -9.16
N ILE A 6 -4.13 -26.93 -8.58
CA ILE A 6 -4.58 -25.61 -8.14
C ILE A 6 -3.72 -25.29 -6.91
N ASN A 7 -2.64 -24.53 -7.11
CA ASN A 7 -1.91 -23.94 -6.00
C ASN A 7 -2.82 -22.86 -5.39
N ILE A 8 -3.56 -23.23 -4.35
CA ILE A 8 -4.38 -22.30 -3.56
C ILE A 8 -3.42 -21.43 -2.76
N ILE A 9 -3.28 -20.16 -3.13
CA ILE A 9 -2.48 -19.20 -2.36
C ILE A 9 -3.35 -18.69 -1.22
N THR A 10 -3.15 -19.21 -0.02
CA THR A 10 -3.82 -18.73 1.19
C THR A 10 -3.28 -17.34 1.51
N LEU A 11 -4.06 -16.30 1.21
CA LEU A 11 -3.64 -14.90 1.37
C LEU A 11 -3.40 -14.53 2.86
N LEU A 12 -4.05 -15.24 3.80
CA LEU A 12 -4.24 -14.76 5.17
C LEU A 12 -4.24 -15.89 6.21
N ASN A 13 -3.20 -16.73 6.24
CA ASN A 13 -2.92 -17.44 7.48
C ASN A 13 -2.33 -16.40 8.45
N THR A 14 -3.00 -16.18 9.58
CA THR A 14 -3.07 -14.93 10.37
C THR A 14 -1.82 -14.53 11.14
N ASN A 15 -0.63 -14.83 10.62
CA ASN A 15 0.65 -14.30 11.07
C ASN A 15 1.66 -14.13 9.90
N ASN A 16 1.24 -14.43 8.66
CA ASN A 16 2.16 -14.52 7.55
C ASN A 16 2.32 -13.17 6.82
N PRO A 17 3.53 -12.89 6.34
CA PRO A 17 3.79 -11.73 5.48
C PRO A 17 3.00 -11.84 4.18
N ILE A 18 2.63 -10.69 3.61
CA ILE A 18 2.03 -10.65 2.28
C ILE A 18 3.12 -11.04 1.28
N ASP A 19 2.90 -12.16 0.58
CA ASP A 19 3.77 -12.63 -0.48
C ASP A 19 3.65 -11.69 -1.70
N GLY A 20 4.75 -11.05 -2.07
CA GLY A 20 4.81 -10.20 -3.25
C GLY A 20 4.48 -10.92 -4.56
N ASN A 21 4.54 -12.25 -4.61
CA ASN A 21 4.13 -13.04 -5.79
C ASN A 21 2.62 -13.00 -6.06
N LEU A 22 1.81 -12.52 -5.11
CA LEU A 22 0.39 -12.24 -5.32
C LEU A 22 0.18 -11.10 -6.33
N LEU A 23 1.12 -10.16 -6.41
CA LEU A 23 1.06 -9.06 -7.36
C LEU A 23 1.27 -9.60 -8.78
N GLY A 24 0.31 -9.33 -9.66
CA GLY A 24 0.30 -9.86 -11.02
C GLY A 24 -0.46 -11.16 -11.21
N LYS A 25 -1.03 -11.74 -10.14
CA LYS A 25 -1.98 -12.86 -10.24
C LYS A 25 -3.38 -12.38 -10.56
N HIS A 26 -4.22 -13.28 -11.05
CA HIS A 26 -5.64 -13.00 -11.24
C HIS A 26 -6.36 -13.01 -9.88
N ILE A 27 -7.33 -12.11 -9.67
CA ILE A 27 -8.04 -12.00 -8.38
C ILE A 27 -8.75 -13.28 -7.96
N SER A 28 -9.19 -14.10 -8.94
CA SER A 28 -9.83 -15.39 -8.69
C SER A 28 -8.89 -16.46 -8.11
N GLU A 29 -7.56 -16.22 -8.11
CA GLU A 29 -6.59 -17.10 -7.44
C GLU A 29 -6.60 -16.91 -5.92
N LEU A 30 -7.30 -15.90 -5.41
CA LEU A 30 -7.40 -15.63 -3.97
C LEU A 30 -8.60 -16.37 -3.36
N ASP A 31 -8.32 -17.18 -2.35
CA ASP A 31 -9.35 -17.87 -1.57
C ASP A 31 -9.76 -17.04 -0.35
N ILE A 32 -10.37 -15.88 -0.59
CA ILE A 32 -10.85 -14.99 0.47
C ILE A 32 -12.20 -14.34 0.13
N ALA A 33 -12.99 -14.04 1.15
CA ALA A 33 -14.26 -13.34 0.99
C ALA A 33 -14.02 -11.86 0.62
N LEU A 34 -14.38 -11.50 -0.61
CA LEU A 34 -14.22 -10.17 -1.18
C LEU A 34 -15.56 -9.45 -1.39
N VAL A 35 -15.54 -8.13 -1.23
CA VAL A 35 -16.61 -7.23 -1.67
C VAL A 35 -16.06 -6.40 -2.83
N GLU A 36 -16.68 -6.51 -4.00
CA GLU A 36 -16.28 -5.74 -5.17
C GLU A 36 -16.80 -4.30 -5.07
N GLU A 37 -15.90 -3.34 -5.34
CA GLU A 37 -16.15 -1.92 -5.42
C GLU A 37 -15.55 -1.41 -6.74
N ILE A 38 -16.35 -0.74 -7.57
CA ILE A 38 -15.91 -0.22 -8.87
C ILE A 38 -15.69 1.30 -8.76
N ASP A 39 -14.48 1.76 -9.08
CA ASP A 39 -14.16 3.18 -9.18
C ASP A 39 -14.82 3.77 -10.43
N SER A 40 -15.80 4.66 -10.24
CA SER A 40 -16.63 5.21 -11.32
C SER A 40 -15.86 6.12 -12.30
N ILE A 41 -14.67 6.59 -11.94
CA ILE A 41 -13.86 7.48 -12.76
C ILE A 41 -12.87 6.66 -13.60
N THR A 42 -12.22 5.67 -12.98
CA THR A 42 -11.15 4.90 -13.62
C THR A 42 -11.62 3.57 -14.18
N ASN A 43 -12.85 3.15 -13.90
CA ASN A 43 -13.39 1.81 -14.16
C ASN A 43 -12.51 0.68 -13.59
N LYS A 44 -11.61 0.99 -12.66
CA LYS A 44 -10.79 -0.01 -12.00
C LYS A 44 -11.60 -0.66 -10.90
N LYS A 45 -11.48 -1.98 -10.79
CA LYS A 45 -12.07 -2.72 -9.67
C LYS A 45 -11.14 -2.65 -8.47
N SER A 46 -11.77 -2.55 -7.31
CA SER A 46 -11.17 -2.74 -6.01
C SER A 46 -11.98 -3.77 -5.26
N PHE A 47 -11.31 -4.60 -4.47
CA PHE A 47 -11.95 -5.64 -3.68
C PHE A 47 -11.59 -5.42 -2.23
N ARG A 48 -12.59 -5.23 -1.38
CA ARG A 48 -12.39 -5.11 0.06
C ARG A 48 -12.46 -6.49 0.70
N VAL A 49 -11.50 -6.81 1.55
CA VAL A 49 -11.55 -8.00 2.40
C VAL A 49 -12.50 -7.71 3.56
N LYS A 50 -13.46 -8.60 3.80
CA LYS A 50 -14.49 -8.39 4.83
C LYS A 50 -13.95 -8.43 6.26
N GLU A 51 -12.91 -9.22 6.47
CA GLU A 51 -12.39 -9.52 7.79
C GLU A 51 -11.18 -8.64 8.14
N ASN A 52 -11.00 -8.42 9.44
CA ASN A 52 -9.75 -7.87 9.95
C ASN A 52 -8.65 -8.90 9.69
N ILE A 53 -7.46 -8.41 9.35
CA ILE A 53 -6.30 -9.29 9.14
C ILE A 53 -5.28 -9.04 10.23
N ASP A 54 -4.58 -10.10 10.62
CA ASP A 54 -3.33 -9.96 11.35
C ASP A 54 -2.18 -10.00 10.34
N PHE A 55 -1.34 -8.98 10.40
CA PHE A 55 -0.16 -8.84 9.57
C PHE A 55 1.03 -8.51 10.48
N LEU A 56 1.99 -9.43 10.55
CA LEU A 56 3.19 -9.34 11.38
C LEU A 56 2.88 -9.03 12.87
N GLY A 57 1.86 -9.68 13.42
CA GLY A 57 1.45 -9.54 14.82
C GLY A 57 0.64 -8.28 15.11
N LYS A 58 0.18 -7.57 14.08
CA LYS A 58 -0.64 -6.36 14.21
C LYS A 58 -1.94 -6.51 13.44
N GLN A 59 -3.05 -6.16 14.08
CA GLN A 59 -4.35 -6.17 13.43
C GLN A 59 -4.56 -4.94 12.53
N PHE A 60 -5.02 -5.20 11.31
CA PHE A 60 -5.45 -4.20 10.34
C PHE A 60 -6.95 -4.35 10.10
N ASP A 61 -7.65 -3.23 10.14
CA ASP A 61 -9.12 -3.15 10.04
C ASP A 61 -9.62 -2.89 8.61
N HIS A 62 -8.68 -2.82 7.66
CA HIS A 62 -9.00 -2.57 6.28
C HIS A 62 -7.94 -3.12 5.36
N VAL A 63 -8.39 -3.97 4.43
CA VAL A 63 -7.59 -4.46 3.33
C VAL A 63 -8.37 -4.23 2.06
N SER A 64 -7.71 -3.63 1.06
CA SER A 64 -8.27 -3.48 -0.27
C SER A 64 -7.26 -3.92 -1.33
N ILE A 65 -7.76 -4.61 -2.34
CA ILE A 65 -6.97 -5.14 -3.45
C ILE A 65 -7.45 -4.42 -4.70
N ARG A 66 -6.56 -3.69 -5.36
CA ARG A 66 -6.86 -3.03 -6.63
C ARG A 66 -6.34 -3.89 -7.78
N THR A 67 -7.18 -4.05 -8.80
CA THR A 67 -6.85 -4.78 -10.00
C THR A 67 -6.76 -3.88 -11.23
N SER A 68 -6.17 -4.43 -12.29
CA SER A 68 -6.30 -3.90 -13.64
C SER A 68 -7.69 -4.22 -14.21
N LEU A 69 -7.97 -3.76 -15.42
CA LEU A 69 -9.20 -4.10 -16.15
C LEU A 69 -9.32 -5.61 -16.47
N ASN A 70 -8.21 -6.33 -16.49
CA ASN A 70 -8.15 -7.78 -16.72
C ASN A 70 -8.09 -8.55 -15.38
N ASP A 71 -8.61 -7.97 -14.30
CA ASP A 71 -8.70 -8.58 -12.98
C ASP A 71 -7.36 -9.09 -12.41
N THR A 72 -6.26 -8.49 -12.89
CA THR A 72 -4.90 -8.77 -12.41
C THR A 72 -4.56 -7.86 -11.24
N ILE A 73 -4.07 -8.42 -10.13
CA ILE A 73 -3.73 -7.68 -8.91
C ILE A 73 -2.58 -6.71 -9.19
N GLU A 74 -2.84 -5.40 -9.08
CA GLU A 74 -1.84 -4.33 -9.25
C GLU A 74 -1.27 -3.86 -7.92
N SER A 75 -2.11 -3.82 -6.88
CA SER A 75 -1.71 -3.40 -5.55
C SER A 75 -2.61 -3.96 -4.46
N ILE A 76 -2.01 -4.17 -3.28
CA ILE A 76 -2.70 -4.52 -2.04
C ILE A 76 -2.46 -3.38 -1.06
N TYR A 77 -3.52 -2.85 -0.50
CA TYR A 77 -3.52 -1.82 0.53
C TYR A 77 -4.00 -2.46 1.84
N ILE A 78 -3.25 -2.23 2.92
CA ILE A 78 -3.65 -2.58 4.28
C ILE A 78 -3.56 -1.32 5.13
N GLY A 79 -4.57 -1.08 5.96
CA GLY A 79 -4.68 0.11 6.78
C GLY A 79 -5.23 -0.21 8.15
N CYS A 80 -4.77 0.55 9.15
CA CYS A 80 -5.26 0.50 10.51
C CYS A 80 -5.45 1.93 11.02
N ARG A 81 -6.43 2.14 11.90
CA ARG A 81 -6.57 3.41 12.61
C ARG A 81 -5.39 3.61 13.56
N GLY A 82 -4.92 4.84 13.67
CA GLY A 82 -3.79 5.21 14.54
C GLY A 82 -2.41 5.08 13.88
N THR A 83 -1.39 5.37 14.69
CA THR A 83 0.02 5.39 14.27
C THR A 83 0.67 4.06 14.59
N ILE A 84 1.45 3.51 13.64
CA ILE A 84 2.34 2.37 13.92
C ILE A 84 3.57 2.91 14.66
N GLU A 85 3.46 3.07 15.98
CA GLU A 85 4.59 3.45 16.86
C GLU A 85 5.33 2.23 17.42
N GLU A 86 4.90 1.03 17.04
CA GLU A 86 5.39 -0.19 17.61
C GLU A 86 6.71 -0.60 16.96
N LYS A 87 7.81 -0.35 17.68
CA LYS A 87 9.16 -0.78 17.30
C LYS A 87 9.19 -2.26 16.86
N GLY A 88 8.39 -3.11 17.51
CA GLY A 88 8.25 -4.53 17.16
C GLY A 88 7.74 -4.76 15.73
N PHE A 89 6.71 -4.01 15.31
CA PHE A 89 6.17 -4.14 13.96
C PHE A 89 7.17 -3.70 12.89
N LEU A 90 7.88 -2.59 13.11
CA LEU A 90 8.90 -2.14 12.15
C LEU A 90 10.07 -3.13 12.07
N SER A 91 10.50 -3.69 13.21
CA SER A 91 11.51 -4.74 13.23
C SER A 91 11.06 -6.00 12.48
N ALA A 92 9.79 -6.39 12.60
CA ALA A 92 9.24 -7.51 11.84
C ALA A 92 9.22 -7.22 10.33
N MET A 93 8.82 -6.02 9.93
CA MET A 93 8.88 -5.59 8.52
C MET A 93 10.30 -5.61 7.95
N ILE A 94 11.30 -5.16 8.73
CA ILE A 94 12.71 -5.18 8.32
C ILE A 94 13.21 -6.62 8.21
N SER A 95 12.86 -7.47 9.18
CA SER A 95 13.24 -8.89 9.17
C SER A 95 12.71 -9.63 7.94
N GLU A 96 11.50 -9.30 7.51
CA GLU A 96 10.84 -9.98 6.39
C GLU A 96 11.24 -9.40 5.03
N TYR A 97 11.24 -8.07 4.90
CA TYR A 97 11.34 -7.39 3.62
C TYR A 97 12.70 -6.70 3.39
N GLY A 98 13.60 -6.78 4.37
CA GLY A 98 14.92 -6.16 4.33
C GLY A 98 14.94 -4.70 4.75
N GLU A 99 16.05 -4.02 4.48
CA GLU A 99 16.25 -2.62 4.88
C GLU A 99 15.46 -1.64 3.99
N PRO A 100 14.63 -0.76 4.58
CA PRO A 100 13.91 0.25 3.83
C PRO A 100 14.74 1.52 3.61
N LYS A 101 14.24 2.36 2.69
CA LYS A 101 14.56 3.77 2.64
C LYS A 101 13.47 4.58 3.34
N MET A 102 13.87 5.56 4.13
CA MET A 102 12.95 6.40 4.90
C MET A 102 13.01 7.83 4.39
N TYR A 103 11.85 8.47 4.21
CA TYR A 103 11.76 9.81 3.64
C TYR A 103 10.93 10.75 4.49
N LYS A 104 11.38 11.99 4.61
CA LYS A 104 10.62 13.10 5.19
C LYS A 104 10.62 14.30 4.25
N ASN A 105 9.75 15.27 4.55
CA ASN A 105 9.77 16.55 3.84
C ASN A 105 11.09 17.27 4.12
N ASP A 106 11.70 17.79 3.07
CA ASP A 106 12.91 18.60 3.17
C ASP A 106 12.57 20.08 3.19
N VAL A 107 12.12 20.62 2.05
CA VAL A 107 11.73 22.02 1.90
C VAL A 107 10.39 22.11 1.19
N ILE A 108 9.48 22.94 1.72
CA ILE A 108 8.24 23.32 1.02
C ILE A 108 8.62 24.32 -0.07
N LYS A 109 8.51 23.89 -1.32
CA LYS A 109 8.87 24.68 -2.51
C LYS A 109 7.75 25.63 -2.93
N GLU A 110 6.49 25.28 -2.64
CA GLU A 110 5.34 26.06 -3.08
C GLU A 110 4.13 25.79 -2.19
N ILE A 111 3.37 26.84 -1.89
CA ILE A 111 2.05 26.77 -1.24
C ILE A 111 1.07 27.56 -2.12
N LYS A 112 0.08 26.88 -2.68
CA LYS A 112 -1.05 27.53 -3.36
C LYS A 112 -2.29 27.37 -2.49
N GLN A 113 -2.84 28.48 -2.03
CA GLN A 113 -4.17 28.49 -1.44
C GLN A 113 -5.18 28.77 -2.54
N HIS A 114 -6.12 27.84 -2.72
CA HIS A 114 -7.29 28.04 -3.54
C HIS A 114 -8.35 28.70 -2.65
N LEU A 115 -8.79 29.88 -3.08
CA LEU A 115 -9.93 30.55 -2.47
C LEU A 115 -11.14 29.62 -2.48
N PRO A 116 -12.00 29.67 -1.45
CA PRO A 116 -13.15 28.79 -1.35
C PRO A 116 -14.02 28.90 -2.60
N ASP A 117 -14.40 27.74 -3.14
CA ASP A 117 -15.38 27.67 -4.23
C ASP A 117 -16.78 28.10 -3.73
N LYS A 118 -17.79 28.05 -4.61
CA LYS A 118 -19.18 28.38 -4.26
C LYS A 118 -19.76 27.52 -3.12
N ASN A 119 -19.09 26.42 -2.75
CA ASN A 119 -19.49 25.52 -1.66
C ASN A 119 -18.68 25.77 -0.37
N GLY A 120 -17.85 26.81 -0.32
CA GLY A 120 -17.05 27.14 0.86
C GLY A 120 -15.81 26.27 1.05
N ILE A 121 -15.45 25.43 0.07
CA ILE A 121 -14.31 24.52 0.20
C ILE A 121 -13.03 25.24 -0.22
N SER A 122 -12.17 25.53 0.76
CA SER A 122 -10.81 25.99 0.50
C SER A 122 -9.84 24.80 0.42
N ALA A 123 -8.93 24.84 -0.53
CA ALA A 123 -7.91 23.81 -0.70
C ALA A 123 -6.53 24.44 -0.66
N THR A 124 -5.59 23.84 0.07
CA THR A 124 -4.19 24.24 0.03
C THR A 124 -3.37 23.14 -0.63
N THR A 125 -2.66 23.50 -1.69
CA THR A 125 -1.72 22.59 -2.38
C THR A 125 -0.31 22.97 -1.97
N PHE A 126 0.45 22.01 -1.45
CA PHE A 126 1.87 22.19 -1.15
C PHE A 126 2.71 21.30 -2.07
N LYS A 127 3.80 21.85 -2.59
CA LYS A 127 4.84 21.08 -3.29
C LYS A 127 6.07 21.06 -2.39
N ALA A 128 6.52 19.87 -1.97
CA ALA A 128 7.72 19.72 -1.16
C ALA A 128 8.75 18.83 -1.85
N SER A 129 10.05 19.07 -1.62
CA SER A 129 11.06 18.03 -1.84
C SER A 129 10.99 17.01 -0.71
N MET A 130 11.32 15.76 -1.04
CA MET A 130 11.59 14.73 -0.04
C MET A 130 13.10 14.53 0.07
N LYS A 131 13.57 14.24 1.27
CA LYS A 131 14.93 13.74 1.51
C LYS A 131 14.90 12.43 2.26
N GLU A 132 15.94 11.63 2.07
CA GLU A 132 16.19 10.45 2.89
C GLU A 132 16.53 10.88 4.32
N CYS A 133 16.15 10.09 5.31
CA CYS A 133 16.32 10.40 6.73
C CYS A 133 16.41 9.12 7.58
N ALA A 134 16.81 9.27 8.84
CA ALA A 134 16.77 8.17 9.81
C ALA A 134 15.40 8.06 10.50
N PHE A 135 15.10 6.91 11.13
CA PHE A 135 13.84 6.72 11.85
C PHE A 135 13.62 7.75 12.98
N ILE A 136 14.69 8.13 13.67
CA ILE A 136 14.66 9.16 14.74
C ILE A 136 14.26 10.55 14.22
N GLU A 137 14.32 10.76 12.90
CA GLU A 137 13.92 12.01 12.26
C GLU A 137 12.45 12.03 11.81
N GLU A 138 11.64 11.08 12.29
CA GLU A 138 10.19 10.99 12.07
C GLU A 138 9.81 10.95 10.57
N PRO A 139 10.12 9.85 9.86
CA PRO A 139 9.82 9.74 8.44
C PRO A 139 8.31 9.76 8.17
N LEU A 140 7.93 10.38 7.05
CA LEU A 140 6.56 10.33 6.52
C LEU A 140 6.31 9.04 5.73
N PHE A 141 7.36 8.54 5.08
CA PHE A 141 7.30 7.34 4.25
C PHE A 141 8.45 6.39 4.59
N ILE A 142 8.15 5.11 4.69
CA ILE A 142 9.13 4.03 4.74
C ILE A 142 8.89 3.13 3.52
N ILE A 143 9.92 2.92 2.71
CA ILE A 143 9.80 2.29 1.39
C ILE A 143 10.78 1.11 1.27
N TRP A 144 10.24 -0.06 0.99
CA TRP A 144 11.03 -1.25 0.62
C TRP A 144 10.99 -1.44 -0.89
N HIS A 145 12.17 -1.62 -1.48
CA HIS A 145 12.32 -1.90 -2.90
C HIS A 145 12.72 -3.37 -3.09
N ASN A 146 11.79 -4.17 -3.60
CA ASN A 146 12.08 -5.51 -4.11
C ASN A 146 12.24 -5.45 -5.64
N GLU A 147 12.85 -6.44 -6.28
CA GLU A 147 12.96 -6.52 -7.74
C GLU A 147 11.60 -6.45 -8.45
N LYS A 148 10.56 -7.07 -7.88
CA LYS A 148 9.23 -7.22 -8.50
C LYS A 148 8.20 -6.19 -8.00
N TYR A 149 8.40 -5.62 -6.82
CA TYR A 149 7.40 -4.77 -6.18
C TYR A 149 8.01 -3.71 -5.27
N ILE A 150 7.17 -2.78 -4.82
CA ILE A 150 7.48 -1.74 -3.85
C ILE A 150 6.49 -1.87 -2.70
N ILE A 151 6.98 -1.84 -1.47
CA ILE A 151 6.16 -1.68 -0.28
C ILE A 151 6.32 -0.24 0.19
N LYS A 152 5.21 0.46 0.40
CA LYS A 152 5.19 1.82 0.95
C LYS A 152 4.37 1.85 2.23
N LEU A 153 4.99 2.18 3.34
CA LEU A 153 4.33 2.49 4.60
C LEU A 153 4.23 4.02 4.73
N ASN A 154 3.00 4.55 4.83
CA ASN A 154 2.74 5.96 5.10
C ASN A 154 2.46 6.13 6.59
N ILE A 155 3.33 6.85 7.29
CA ILE A 155 3.14 7.20 8.70
C ILE A 155 2.32 8.50 8.74
N SER A 156 1.09 8.40 9.23
CA SER A 156 0.25 9.57 9.51
C SER A 156 0.16 9.75 11.02
N VAL A 157 0.45 10.97 11.48
CA VAL A 157 0.45 11.33 12.91
C VAL A 157 -0.97 11.39 13.49
N LYS A 158 -2.03 11.39 12.66
CA LYS A 158 -3.41 11.65 13.14
C LYS A 158 -4.56 10.89 12.48
N SER A 159 -4.34 10.11 11.43
CA SER A 159 -5.46 9.50 10.69
C SER A 159 -5.36 7.99 10.56
N ARG A 160 -4.49 7.54 9.67
CA ARG A 160 -4.41 6.13 9.30
C ARG A 160 -2.99 5.81 8.88
N THR A 161 -2.38 4.82 9.54
CA THR A 161 -1.20 4.21 8.97
C THR A 161 -1.65 3.28 7.86
N SER A 162 -0.94 3.32 6.74
CA SER A 162 -1.25 2.49 5.60
C SER A 162 -0.01 1.90 5.01
N ILE A 163 -0.13 0.67 4.55
CA ILE A 163 0.92 -0.06 3.86
C ILE A 163 0.36 -0.44 2.50
N THR A 164 1.13 -0.18 1.46
CA THR A 164 0.75 -0.46 0.08
C THR A 164 1.83 -1.30 -0.56
N PHE A 165 1.45 -2.51 -0.97
CA PHE A 165 2.22 -3.37 -1.86
C PHE A 165 1.81 -3.02 -3.28
N LYS A 166 2.77 -2.66 -4.12
CA LYS A 166 2.51 -2.28 -5.51
C LYS A 166 3.47 -2.96 -6.45
N LYS A 167 2.94 -3.56 -7.51
CA LYS A 167 3.76 -4.14 -8.58
C LYS A 167 4.66 -3.05 -9.17
N LYS A 168 5.96 -3.34 -9.34
CA LYS A 168 6.82 -2.45 -10.13
C LYS A 168 6.32 -2.50 -11.56
N LEU A 169 5.97 -1.33 -12.10
CA LEU A 169 5.83 -1.21 -13.54
C LEU A 169 7.24 -1.38 -14.09
N ASN A 170 7.46 -2.42 -14.90
CA ASN A 170 8.64 -2.45 -15.76
C ASN A 170 8.60 -1.13 -16.53
N LYS A 171 9.55 -0.24 -16.27
CA LYS A 171 9.73 0.95 -17.09
C LYS A 171 9.99 0.45 -18.50
N ILE A 172 8.96 0.42 -19.35
CA ILE A 172 9.17 0.83 -20.73
C ILE A 172 9.68 2.25 -20.57
N LEU A 173 10.93 2.48 -20.96
CA LEU A 173 11.57 3.79 -20.93
C LEU A 173 10.59 4.81 -21.54
N LEU A 174 9.98 5.64 -20.70
CA LEU A 174 9.56 6.96 -21.12
C LEU A 174 10.85 7.78 -21.14
N ILE A 175 11.51 7.73 -22.29
CA ILE A 175 12.44 8.76 -22.73
C ILE A 175 11.61 10.05 -22.73
N ILE A 176 11.95 10.98 -21.85
CA ILE A 176 11.60 12.39 -21.97
C ILE A 176 12.83 13.07 -22.56
#